data_AF-A0A2S9GDX2-F1
#
_entry.id   AF-A0A2S9GDX2-F1
#
_cell.length_a   1.000
_cell.length_b   1.000
_cell.length_c   1.000
_cell.angle_alpha   90.00
_cell.angle_beta   90.00
_cell.angle_gamma   90.00
#
_symmetry.space_group_name_H-M   'P 1'
#
loop_
_entity.id
_entity.type
_entity.pdbx_description
1 polymer ?
#
loop_
_entity_poly.entity_id
_entity_poly.type
_entity_poly.pdbx_seq_one_letter_code
_entity_poly.pdbx_strand_id
1 'polypeptide(L)'
;VMMMELNRISSHLVALATGGMELGAMTAMFLGFRERELILSVFETITGLRMNNAYIRPGGVAADLPEEGLPELHDLLKLLPVRLR
;
A
#
# COMPACT_ATOMS: atom_id res chain seq x y z
N VAL A 1 8.84 2.72 -10.65
CA VAL A 1 8.43 3.95 -9.94
C VAL A 1 7.11 3.75 -9.20
N MET A 2 6.03 3.37 -9.90
CA MET A 2 4.70 3.09 -9.31
C MET A 2 4.72 2.29 -7.99
N MET A 3 5.36 1.12 -7.96
CA MET A 3 5.46 0.29 -6.74
C MET A 3 6.18 1.00 -5.57
N MET A 4 7.16 1.87 -5.86
CA MET A 4 7.87 2.65 -4.83
C MET A 4 6.97 3.75 -4.26
N GLU A 5 6.13 4.37 -5.09
CA GLU A 5 5.16 5.38 -4.66
C GLU A 5 4.09 4.77 -3.75
N LEU A 6 3.56 3.60 -4.12
CA LEU A 6 2.63 2.84 -3.26
C LEU A 6 3.28 2.45 -1.93
N ASN A 7 4.54 2.02 -1.96
CA ASN A 7 5.27 1.69 -0.74
C ASN A 7 5.51 2.93 0.13
N ARG A 8 5.76 4.10 -0.47
CA ARG A 8 5.85 5.36 0.28
C ARG A 8 4.53 5.66 0.98
N ILE A 9 3.39 5.57 0.29
CA ILE A 9 2.07 5.82 0.88
C ILE A 9 1.82 4.85 2.04
N SER A 10 2.06 3.56 1.83
CA SER A 10 1.97 2.53 2.88
C SER A 10 2.83 2.86 4.10
N SER A 11 4.07 3.31 3.88
CA SER A 11 4.98 3.72 4.97
C SER A 11 4.46 4.93 5.75
N HIS A 12 3.91 5.94 5.07
CA HIS A 12 3.34 7.11 5.74
C HIS A 12 2.07 6.77 6.51
N LEU A 13 1.24 5.86 6.01
CA LEU A 13 0.07 5.36 6.74
C LEU A 13 0.47 4.68 8.04
N VAL A 14 1.56 3.89 8.05
CA VAL A 14 2.09 3.31 9.30
C VAL A 14 2.55 4.41 10.24
N ALA A 15 3.34 5.37 9.76
CA ALA A 15 3.85 6.47 10.60
C ALA A 15 2.72 7.28 11.25
N LEU A 16 1.65 7.59 10.50
CA LEU A 16 0.48 8.29 11.02
C LEU A 16 -0.35 7.42 11.95
N ALA A 17 -0.53 6.13 11.64
CA ALA A 17 -1.27 5.19 12.46
C ALA A 17 -0.62 5.01 13.84
N THR A 18 0.68 4.75 13.86
CA THR A 18 1.44 4.55 15.11
C THR A 18 1.63 5.88 15.85
N GLY A 19 1.92 6.98 15.15
CA GLY A 19 2.00 8.31 15.76
C GLY A 19 0.67 8.75 16.40
N GLY A 20 -0.46 8.46 15.76
CA GLY A 20 -1.78 8.67 16.34
C GLY A 20 -2.02 7.80 17.58
N MET A 21 -1.62 6.53 17.53
CA MET A 21 -1.73 5.60 18.65
C MET A 21 -0.92 6.07 19.87
N GLU A 22 0.31 6.55 19.67
CA GLU A 22 1.17 7.08 20.75
C GLU A 22 0.56 8.31 21.44
N LEU A 23 -0.22 9.10 20.70
CA LEU A 23 -0.99 10.22 21.23
C LEU A 23 -2.35 9.81 21.83
N GLY A 24 -2.69 8.52 21.85
CA GLY A 24 -3.94 7.96 22.37
C GLY A 24 -5.10 7.89 21.37
N ALA A 25 -4.89 8.27 20.10
CA ALA A 25 -5.90 8.24 19.05
C ALA A 25 -5.98 6.85 18.37
N MET A 26 -6.67 5.91 19.02
CA MET A 26 -6.87 4.54 18.49
C MET A 26 -7.59 4.51 17.14
N THR A 27 -8.48 5.46 16.86
CA THR A 27 -9.19 5.56 15.56
C THR A 27 -8.22 5.76 14.40
N ALA A 28 -7.18 6.58 14.58
CA ALA A 28 -6.17 6.82 13.55
C ALA A 28 -5.38 5.55 13.22
N MET A 29 -5.08 4.74 14.24
CA MET A 29 -4.43 3.44 14.07
C MET A 29 -5.27 2.50 13.20
N PHE A 30 -6.54 2.29 13.55
CA PHE A 30 -7.42 1.38 12.81
C PHE A 30 -7.66 1.82 11.38
N LEU A 31 -7.89 3.13 11.15
CA LEU A 31 -8.08 3.66 9.81
C LEU A 31 -6.80 3.54 8.97
N GLY A 32 -5.64 3.89 9.53
CA GLY A 32 -4.37 3.80 8.82
C GLY A 32 -4.01 2.37 8.42
N PHE A 33 -4.21 1.38 9.31
CA PHE A 33 -3.98 -0.02 8.96
C PHE A 33 -5.01 -0.58 7.99
N ARG A 34 -6.28 -0.14 8.06
CA ARG A 34 -7.31 -0.54 7.08
C ARG A 34 -6.99 -0.05 5.67
N GLU A 35 -6.55 1.19 5.51
CA GLU A 35 -6.16 1.69 4.18
C GLU A 35 -4.85 1.07 3.70
N ARG A 36 -3.91 0.81 4.61
CA ARG A 36 -2.68 0.09 4.28
C ARG A 36 -2.95 -1.32 3.77
N GLU A 37 -3.96 -1.99 4.32
CA GLU A 37 -4.35 -3.34 3.90
C GLU A 37 -4.71 -3.41 2.41
N LEU A 38 -5.41 -2.40 1.89
CA LEU A 38 -5.73 -2.32 0.46
C LEU A 38 -4.48 -2.22 -0.43
N ILE A 39 -3.46 -1.49 0.03
CA ILE A 39 -2.18 -1.39 -0.69
C ILE A 39 -1.43 -2.73 -0.66
N LEU A 40 -1.51 -3.46 0.46
CA LEU A 40 -0.91 -4.79 0.57
C LEU A 40 -1.60 -5.82 -0.33
N SER A 41 -2.91 -5.74 -0.52
CA SER A 41 -3.64 -6.57 -1.48
C SER A 41 -3.12 -6.37 -2.91
N VAL A 42 -2.91 -5.11 -3.33
CA VAL A 42 -2.30 -4.82 -4.63
C VAL A 42 -0.89 -5.41 -4.77
N PHE A 43 -0.07 -5.35 -3.70
CA PHE A 43 1.25 -5.99 -3.73
C PHE A 43 1.17 -7.52 -3.82
N GLU A 44 0.19 -8.12 -3.16
CA GLU A 44 -0.07 -9.56 -3.26
C GLU A 44 -0.49 -9.96 -4.67
N THR A 45 -1.38 -9.20 -5.30
CA THR A 45 -1.79 -9.42 -6.69
C THR A 45 -0.60 -9.35 -7.65
N ILE A 46 0.27 -8.34 -7.51
CA ILE A 46 1.37 -8.13 -8.45
C ILE A 46 2.55 -9.08 -8.20
N THR A 47 2.84 -9.41 -6.95
CA THR A 47 4.11 -10.09 -6.58
C THR A 47 3.92 -11.44 -5.91
N GLY A 48 2.69 -11.82 -5.57
CA GLY A 48 2.36 -12.98 -4.74
C GLY A 48 2.72 -12.83 -3.27
N LEU A 49 3.32 -11.69 -2.86
CA LEU A 49 3.82 -11.44 -1.52
C LEU A 49 3.38 -10.07 -1.02
N ARG A 50 3.06 -9.98 0.26
CA ARG A 50 2.47 -8.76 0.86
C ARG A 50 3.53 -7.74 1.26
N MET A 51 4.53 -8.16 2.04
CA MET A 51 5.55 -7.28 2.61
C MET A 51 6.91 -7.44 1.89
N ASN A 52 7.47 -8.65 1.91
CA ASN A 52 8.83 -8.92 1.44
C ASN A 52 8.82 -9.44 0.00
N ASN A 53 8.40 -8.59 -0.94
CA ASN A 53 8.13 -9.02 -2.32
C ASN A 53 9.37 -9.17 -3.21
N ALA A 54 10.55 -8.67 -2.81
CA ALA A 54 11.79 -8.73 -3.60
C ALA A 54 11.60 -8.35 -5.09
N TYR A 55 10.69 -7.39 -5.33
CA TYR A 55 10.20 -7.04 -6.66
C TYR A 55 11.22 -6.20 -7.46
N ILE A 56 11.92 -5.29 -6.78
CA ILE A 56 12.99 -4.48 -7.36
C ILE A 56 14.29 -5.26 -7.27
N ARG A 57 14.95 -5.50 -8.41
CA ARG A 57 16.20 -6.27 -8.51
C ARG A 57 17.23 -5.50 -9.34
N PRO A 58 18.54 -5.69 -9.13
CA PRO A 58 19.55 -5.15 -10.05
C PRO A 58 19.26 -5.61 -11.48
N GLY A 59 19.11 -4.67 -12.40
CA GLY A 59 18.70 -4.94 -13.78
C GLY A 59 17.22 -4.73 -14.10
N GLY A 60 16.37 -4.41 -13.11
CA GLY A 60 14.98 -4.02 -13.35
C GLY A 60 13.99 -4.52 -12.30
N VAL A 61 12.95 -5.20 -12.77
CA VAL A 61 11.87 -5.76 -11.94
C VAL A 61 11.81 -7.28 -12.06
N ALA A 62 11.32 -7.95 -11.02
CA ALA A 62 11.25 -9.40 -10.95
C ALA A 62 10.24 -10.02 -11.94
N ALA A 63 9.11 -9.33 -12.15
CA ALA A 63 8.01 -9.75 -13.00
C ALA A 63 7.28 -8.52 -13.55
N ASP A 64 6.61 -8.69 -14.68
CA ASP A 64 5.72 -7.66 -15.22
C ASP A 64 4.40 -7.61 -14.43
N LEU A 65 3.57 -6.59 -14.68
CA LEU A 65 2.25 -6.50 -14.05
C LEU A 65 1.30 -7.57 -14.60
N PRO A 66 0.55 -8.28 -13.73
CA PRO A 66 -0.55 -9.14 -14.17
C PRO A 66 -1.70 -8.29 -14.71
N GLU A 67 -2.56 -8.89 -15.54
CA GLU A 67 -3.71 -8.21 -16.17
C GLU A 67 -4.66 -7.61 -15.12
N GLU A 68 -4.77 -8.25 -13.96
CA GLU A 68 -5.62 -7.84 -12.84
C GLU A 68 -5.03 -6.70 -12.00
N GLY A 69 -3.71 -6.45 -12.08
CA GLY A 69 -3.03 -5.49 -11.20
C GLY A 69 -3.34 -4.03 -11.51
N LEU A 70 -3.51 -3.67 -12.80
CA LEU A 70 -3.83 -2.30 -13.21
C LEU A 70 -5.27 -1.88 -12.84
N PRO A 71 -6.31 -2.70 -13.10
CA PRO A 71 -7.67 -2.41 -12.64
C PRO A 71 -7.76 -2.21 -11.13
N GLU A 72 -7.15 -3.12 -10.34
CA GLU A 72 -7.18 -3.04 -8.88
C GLU A 72 -6.52 -1.76 -8.37
N LEU A 73 -5.36 -1.41 -8.92
CA LEU A 73 -4.67 -0.16 -8.58
C LEU A 73 -5.53 1.07 -8.94
N HIS A 74 -6.21 1.05 -10.07
CA HIS A 74 -7.03 2.19 -10.49
C HIS A 74 -8.23 2.41 -9.55
N ASP A 75 -8.84 1.33 -9.07
CA ASP A 75 -9.92 1.43 -8.09
C ASP A 75 -9.42 1.85 -6.70
N LEU A 76 -8.24 1.38 -6.30
CA LEU A 76 -7.55 1.86 -5.09
C LEU A 76 -7.34 3.38 -5.13
N LEU A 77 -6.86 3.91 -6.27
CA LEU A 77 -6.58 5.35 -6.43
C LEU A 77 -7.82 6.23 -6.38
N LYS A 78 -9.00 5.71 -6.75
CA LYS A 78 -10.28 6.42 -6.56
C LYS A 78 -10.73 6.41 -5.10
N LEU A 79 -10.48 5.31 -4.40
CA LEU A 79 -11.00 5.07 -3.05
C LEU A 79 -10.18 5.76 -1.96
N LEU A 80 -8.84 5.69 -2.03
CA LEU A 80 -7.95 6.21 -0.99
C LEU A 80 -8.19 7.71 -0.68
N PRO A 81 -8.29 8.62 -1.67
CA PRO A 81 -8.49 10.05 -1.37
C PRO A 81 -9.81 10.35 -0.66
N VAL A 82 -10.85 9.54 -0.92
CA VAL A 82 -12.16 9.69 -0.26
C VAL A 82 -12.08 9.26 1.20
N ARG A 83 -11.29 8.23 1.50
CA ARG A 83 -11.17 7.67 2.85
C ARG A 83 -10.17 8.41 3.74
N LEU A 84 -9.23 9.14 3.15
CA LEU A 84 -8.21 9.93 3.84
C LEU A 84 -8.61 11.40 4.04
N ARG A 85 -9.84 11.77 3.69
CA ARG A 85 -10.38 13.12 3.82
C ARG A 85 -11.13 13.29 5.14
#